data_AF-A0A3M1HCI9-F1
#
_entry.id   AF-A0A3M1HCI9-F1
#
_cell.length_a   1.000
_cell.length_b   1.000
_cell.length_c   1.000
_cell.angle_alpha   90.00
_cell.angle_beta   90.00
_cell.angle_gamma   90.00
#
_symmetry.space_group_name_H-M   'P 1'
#
loop_
_entity.id
_entity.type
_entity.pdbx_description
1 polymer ?
#
loop_
_entity_poly.entity_id
_entity_poly.type
_entity_poly.pdbx_seq_one_letter_code
_entity_poly.pdbx_strand_id
1 'polypeptide(L)' 'MAMVIIIGGDNITTPQRIFSCLKENGIHSQAISSSISGKNTTLLISPGVLDKTLTVLHKEFFNS' A
#
# COMPACT_ATOMS: atom_id res chain seq x y z
N MET A 1 -12.16 -8.42 -6.29
CA MET A 1 -11.12 -8.08 -5.29
C MET A 1 -9.85 -7.75 -6.06
N ALA A 2 -9.11 -6.71 -5.68
CA ALA A 2 -7.86 -6.34 -6.33
C ALA A 2 -6.69 -6.50 -5.36
N MET A 3 -5.59 -7.07 -5.84
CA MET A 3 -4.35 -7.26 -5.08
C MET A 3 -3.33 -6.25 -5.56
N VAL A 4 -2.74 -5.50 -4.64
CA VAL A 4 -1.64 -4.56 -4.91
C VAL A 4 -0.43 -5.00 -4.12
N ILE A 5 0.71 -5.12 -4.80
CA ILE A 5 1.98 -5.48 -4.18
C ILE A 5 2.91 -4.28 -4.31
N ILE A 6 3.36 -3.78 -3.18
CA ILE A 6 4.36 -2.72 -3.10
C ILE A 6 5.70 -3.42 -2.86
N ILE A 7 6.70 -3.12 -3.69
CA ILE A 7 8.05 -3.70 -3.61
C ILE A 7 9.03 -2.55 -3.39
N GLY A 8 9.87 -2.66 -2.35
CA GLY A 8 10.82 -1.62 -1.97
C GLY A 8 11.83 -2.11 -0.92
N GLY A 9 12.84 -1.31 -0.60
CA GLY A 9 13.81 -1.65 0.45
C GLY A 9 13.26 -1.47 1.87
N ASP A 10 13.98 -1.97 2.87
CA ASP A 10 13.55 -2.07 4.29
C ASP A 10 13.03 -0.76 4.93
N ASN A 11 13.39 0.42 4.38
CA ASN A 11 12.94 1.72 4.89
C ASN A 11 11.74 2.32 4.14
N ILE A 12 11.30 1.73 3.02
CA ILE A 12 10.26 2.29 2.15
C ILE A 12 8.92 1.58 2.38
N THR A 13 8.92 0.25 2.46
CA THR A 13 7.70 -0.57 2.56
C THR A 13 7.32 -0.89 4.01
N THR A 14 7.37 0.10 4.91
CA THR A 14 6.90 -0.14 6.29
C THR A 14 5.37 -0.23 6.32
N PRO A 15 4.80 -1.30 6.91
CA PRO A 15 3.34 -1.49 6.94
C PRO A 15 2.62 -0.33 7.61
N GLN A 16 3.23 0.29 8.62
CA GLN A 16 2.68 1.46 9.29
C GLN A 16 2.50 2.64 8.34
N ARG A 17 3.51 2.95 7.51
CA ARG A 17 3.45 4.09 6.58
C ARG A 17 2.40 3.87 5.49
N ILE A 18 2.34 2.65 4.96
CA ILE A 18 1.31 2.25 3.99
C ILE A 18 -0.08 2.39 4.61
N PHE A 19 -0.28 1.90 5.84
CA PHE A 19 -1.56 1.98 6.53
C PHE A 19 -1.99 3.42 6.81
N SER A 20 -1.07 4.27 7.27
CA SER A 20 -1.33 5.70 7.49
C SER A 20 -1.75 6.39 6.19
N CYS A 21 -1.01 6.17 5.10
CA CYS A 21 -1.32 6.74 3.79
C CYS A 21 -2.73 6.35 3.31
N LEU A 22 -3.10 5.07 3.42
CA LEU A 22 -4.43 4.58 3.06
C LEU A 22 -5.53 5.22 3.93
N LYS A 23 -5.30 5.30 5.24
CA LYS A 23 -6.23 5.88 6.22
C LYS A 23 -6.50 7.36 5.95
N GLU A 24 -5.45 8.15 5.74
CA GLU A 24 -5.54 9.59 5.43
C GLU A 24 -6.30 9.86 4.13
N ASN A 25 -6.28 8.92 3.19
CA ASN A 25 -6.98 9.02 1.91
C ASN A 25 -8.36 8.33 1.91
N GLY A 26 -8.83 7.82 3.05
CA GLY A 26 -10.12 7.15 3.19
C GLY A 26 -10.22 5.84 2.40
N ILE A 27 -9.11 5.13 2.22
CA ILE A 27 -9.06 3.84 1.52
C ILE A 27 -9.06 2.71 2.54
N HIS A 28 -10.02 1.80 2.40
CA HIS A 28 -10.13 0.63 3.26
C HIS A 28 -9.49 -0.61 2.61
N SER A 29 -8.49 -1.20 3.28
CA SER A 29 -7.92 -2.49 2.89
C SER A 29 -8.64 -3.63 3.61
N GLN A 30 -8.94 -4.70 2.88
CA GLN A 30 -9.54 -5.92 3.43
C GLN A 30 -8.50 -6.82 4.10
N ALA A 31 -7.24 -6.76 3.64
CA ALA A 31 -6.12 -7.49 4.22
C ALA A 31 -4.80 -6.79 3.91
N ILE A 32 -3.83 -6.94 4.81
CA ILE A 32 -2.44 -6.49 4.64
C ILE A 32 -1.52 -7.64 5.06
N SER A 33 -0.53 -7.94 4.24
CA SER A 33 0.53 -8.90 4.54
C SER A 33 1.88 -8.31 4.15
N SER A 34 2.93 -8.59 4.92
CA SER A 34 4.29 -8.17 4.59
C SER A 34 5.19 -9.39 4.58
N SER A 35 6.15 -9.44 3.64
CA SER A 35 7.09 -10.56 3.67
C SER A 35 8.03 -10.45 4.85
N ILE A 36 8.53 -11.63 5.25
CA ILE A 36 9.59 -11.80 6.24
C ILE A 36 10.86 -11.03 5.82
N SER A 37 11.08 -10.85 4.52
CA SER A 37 12.23 -10.11 4.00
C SER A 37 12.12 -8.58 4.15
N GLY A 38 10.96 -8.05 4.54
CA GLY A 38 10.70 -6.60 4.59
C GLY A 38 10.58 -5.92 3.22
N LYS A 39 10.89 -6.64 2.13
CA LYS A 39 11.00 -6.07 0.77
C LYS A 39 9.69 -5.85 0.04
N ASN A 40 8.58 -6.35 0.60
CA ASN A 40 7.29 -6.20 -0.04
C ASN A 40 6.13 -6.27 0.96
N THR A 41 5.09 -5.50 0.63
CA THR A 41 3.81 -5.46 1.33
C THR A 41 2.70 -5.66 0.32
N THR A 42 1.83 -6.61 0.61
CA THR A 42 0.64 -6.93 -0.16
C THR A 42 -0.59 -6.32 0.50
N LEU A 43 -1.43 -5.70 -0.32
CA LEU A 43 -2.69 -5.09 0.06
C LEU A 43 -3.81 -5.74 -0.74
N LEU A 44 -4.92 -5.96 -0.05
CA LEU A 44 -6.16 -6.40 -0.65
C LEU A 44 -7.19 -5.27 -0.58
N ILE A 45 -7.66 -4.81 -1.73
CA ILE A 45 -8.52 -3.62 -1.84
C ILE A 45 -9.74 -3.88 -2.72
N SER A 46 -10.78 -3.10 -2.47
CA SER A 46 -11.99 -3.11 -3.27
C SER A 46 -11.69 -2.61 -4.70
N PRO A 47 -12.17 -3.29 -5.76
CA PRO A 47 -11.86 -2.90 -7.14
C PRO A 47 -12.22 -1.45 -7.49
N GLY A 48 -13.33 -0.94 -6.95
CA GLY A 48 -13.80 0.42 -7.22
C GLY A 48 -12.90 1.55 -6.68
N VAL A 49 -11.86 1.22 -5.89
CA VAL A 49 -10.89 2.21 -5.38
C VAL A 49 -9.46 1.92 -5.81
N LEU A 50 -9.25 0.98 -6.74
CA LEU A 50 -7.92 0.56 -7.19
C LEU A 50 -7.10 1.73 -7.75
N ASP A 51 -7.63 2.47 -8.72
CA ASP A 51 -6.93 3.60 -9.35
C ASP A 51 -6.56 4.70 -8.35
N LYS A 52 -7.49 5.04 -7.45
CA LYS A 52 -7.22 5.99 -6.35
C LYS A 52 -6.10 5.48 -5.45
N THR A 53 -6.12 4.19 -5.13
CA THR A 53 -5.11 3.56 -4.27
C THR A 53 -3.73 3.59 -4.91
N LEU A 54 -3.63 3.23 -6.19
CA LEU A 54 -2.37 3.30 -6.94
C LEU A 54 -1.83 4.73 -7.00
N THR A 55 -2.69 5.71 -7.27
CA THR A 55 -2.31 7.13 -7.35
C THR A 55 -1.75 7.63 -6.02
N VAL A 56 -2.44 7.34 -4.92
CA VAL A 56 -2.05 7.77 -3.57
C VAL A 56 -0.73 7.11 -3.14
N LEU A 57 -0.61 5.79 -3.32
CA LEU A 57 0.63 5.07 -2.98
C LEU A 57 1.80 5.53 -3.85
N HIS A 58 1.58 5.76 -5.14
CA HIS A 58 2.62 6.27 -6.02
C HIS A 58 3.10 7.66 -5.56
N LYS A 59 2.17 8.55 -5.19
CA LYS A 59 2.52 9.87 -4.67
C LYS A 59 3.31 9.79 -3.36
N GLU A 60 2.91 8.90 -2.45
CA GLU A 60 3.56 8.69 -1.15
C GLU A 60 5.02 8.19 -1.27
N PHE A 61 5.27 7.25 -2.19
CA PHE A 61 6.55 6.54 -2.24
C PHE A 61 7.50 6.99 -3.35
N PHE A 62 7.01 7.63 -4.42
CA PHE A 62 7.85 8.03 -5.57
C PHE A 62 8.00 9.53 -5.76
N ASN A 63 7.10 10.35 -5.21
CA ASN A 63 7.15 11.82 -5.34
C ASN A 63 7.50 12.53 -4.01
N SER A 64 8.01 11.78 -3.03
CA SER A 64 8.31 12.26 -1.68
C SER A 64 9.81 12.37 -1.42
#